data_AF-A0A9X9F9E8-F1
#
_entry.id   AF-A0A9X9F9E8-F1
#
_cell.length_a   1.000
_cell.length_b   1.000
_cell.length_c   1.000
_cell.angle_alpha   90.00
_cell.angle_beta   90.00
_cell.angle_gamma   90.00
#
_symmetry.space_group_name_H-M   'P 1'
#
loop_
_entity.id
_entity.type
_entity.pdbx_description
1 polymer ?
#
loop_
_entity_poly.entity_id
_entity_poly.type
_entity_poly.pdbx_seq_one_letter_code
_entity_poly.pdbx_strand_id
1 'polypeptide(L)'
;MKAIRKLKWYICIALLGAVIWSVYTNGIPKYIEKFTFSNIQRGKETEFSNNDEKVILSNVPLIRQLPELDRGCEVTSLAMMLQYAGVSVDKMTLANEIK
;
A
#
# COMPACT_ATOMS: atom_id res chain seq x y z
N MET A 1 57.70 -2.15 -14.70
CA MET A 1 57.08 -3.24 -13.88
C MET A 1 55.89 -2.81 -13.00
N LYS A 2 55.83 -1.58 -12.45
CA LYS A 2 54.68 -1.14 -11.62
C LYS A 2 53.39 -0.91 -12.42
N ALA A 3 53.47 -0.37 -13.65
CA ALA A 3 52.32 -0.10 -14.52
C ALA A 3 51.57 -1.38 -14.95
N ILE A 4 52.30 -2.44 -15.32
CA ILE A 4 51.72 -3.73 -15.73
C ILE A 4 50.96 -4.39 -14.56
N ARG A 5 51.45 -4.26 -13.32
CA ARG A 5 50.73 -4.76 -12.14
C ARG A 5 49.44 -4.01 -11.85
N LYS A 6 49.41 -2.69 -12.10
CA LYS A 6 48.19 -1.87 -11.96
C LYS A 6 47.16 -2.22 -13.04
N LEU A 7 47.60 -2.42 -14.29
CA LEU A 7 46.73 -2.82 -15.40
C LEU A 7 46.07 -4.18 -15.18
N LYS A 8 46.85 -5.18 -14.73
CA LYS A 8 46.30 -6.51 -14.38
C LYS A 8 45.27 -6.42 -13.24
N TRP A 9 45.48 -5.51 -12.29
CA TRP A 9 44.52 -5.26 -11.20
C TRP A 9 43.20 -4.66 -11.70
N TYR A 10 43.27 -3.66 -12.59
CA TYR A 10 42.06 -3.07 -13.17
C TYR A 10 41.27 -4.06 -14.04
N ILE A 11 41.96 -4.94 -14.79
CA ILE A 11 41.32 -6.01 -15.56
C ILE A 11 40.57 -6.98 -14.62
N CYS A 12 41.18 -7.38 -13.49
CA CYS A 12 40.50 -8.25 -12.53
C CYS A 12 39.27 -7.58 -11.90
N ILE A 13 39.34 -6.29 -11.56
CA ILE A 13 38.19 -5.55 -10.99
C ILE A 13 37.04 -5.45 -12.00
N ALA A 14 37.34 -5.17 -13.28
CA ALA A 14 36.33 -5.10 -14.33
C ALA A 14 35.64 -6.45 -14.56
N LEU A 15 36.40 -7.56 -14.54
CA LEU A 15 35.84 -8.91 -14.69
C LEU A 15 34.94 -9.30 -13.51
N LEU A 16 35.33 -8.97 -12.27
CA LEU A 16 34.50 -9.21 -11.10
C LEU A 16 33.21 -8.37 -11.13
N GLY A 17 33.28 -7.12 -11.57
CA GLY A 17 32.12 -6.25 -11.73
C GLY A 17 31.10 -6.78 -12.75
N ALA A 18 31.58 -7.31 -13.89
CA ALA A 18 30.72 -7.91 -14.91
C ALA A 18 29.99 -9.17 -14.42
N VAL A 19 30.65 -10.02 -13.63
CA VAL A 19 30.04 -11.22 -13.02
C VAL A 19 28.97 -10.82 -12.00
N ILE A 20 29.26 -9.83 -11.14
CA ILE A 20 28.30 -9.32 -10.15
C ILE A 20 27.09 -8.70 -10.85
N TRP A 21 27.29 -7.92 -11.92
CA TRP A 21 26.20 -7.34 -12.72
C TRP A 21 25.33 -8.40 -13.39
N SER A 22 25.94 -9.47 -13.92
CA SER A 22 25.21 -10.60 -14.52
C SER A 22 24.34 -11.35 -13.49
N VAL A 23 24.86 -11.56 -12.27
CA VAL A 23 24.08 -12.19 -11.19
C VAL A 23 22.93 -11.29 -10.74
N TYR A 24 23.16 -9.97 -10.64
CA TYR A 24 22.15 -9.02 -10.18
C TYR A 24 21.02 -8.79 -11.19
N THR A 25 21.34 -8.80 -12.49
CA THR A 25 20.35 -8.61 -13.56
C THR A 25 19.48 -9.85 -13.81
N ASN A 26 20.01 -11.06 -13.60
CA ASN A 26 19.27 -12.30 -13.84
C ASN A 26 18.35 -12.75 -12.68
N GLY A 27 18.46 -12.14 -11.49
CA GLY A 27 17.78 -12.61 -10.27
C GLY A 27 16.42 -11.97 -9.93
N ILE A 28 16.04 -10.88 -10.61
CA ILE A 28 14.89 -10.03 -10.21
C ILE A 28 13.55 -10.34 -10.91
N PRO A 29 13.46 -10.74 -12.20
CA PRO A 29 12.18 -10.69 -12.92
C PRO A 29 11.15 -11.72 -12.43
N LYS A 30 11.60 -12.88 -11.93
CA LYS A 30 10.73 -14.00 -11.52
C LYS A 30 9.89 -13.70 -10.27
N TYR A 31 10.38 -12.81 -9.40
CA TYR A 31 9.71 -12.48 -8.15
C TYR A 31 8.74 -11.30 -8.30
N ILE A 32 9.07 -10.36 -9.20
CA ILE A 32 8.22 -9.20 -9.47
C ILE A 32 6.90 -9.65 -10.13
N GLU A 33 6.94 -10.60 -11.07
CA GLU A 33 5.75 -11.08 -11.80
C GLU A 33 4.74 -11.83 -10.89
N LYS A 34 5.24 -12.62 -9.93
CA LYS A 34 4.38 -13.33 -8.97
C LYS A 34 3.75 -12.39 -7.94
N PHE A 35 4.46 -11.30 -7.59
CA PHE A 35 4.00 -10.30 -6.64
C PHE A 35 3.01 -9.30 -7.28
N THR A 36 3.15 -8.98 -8.57
CA THR A 36 2.16 -8.17 -9.29
C THR A 36 0.85 -8.94 -9.53
N PHE A 37 0.89 -10.21 -9.91
CA PHE A 37 -0.35 -10.96 -10.19
C PHE A 37 -1.17 -11.27 -8.92
N SER A 38 -0.50 -11.63 -7.81
CA SER A 38 -1.19 -11.99 -6.56
C SER A 38 -1.76 -10.81 -5.77
N ASN A 39 -1.37 -9.57 -6.08
CA ASN A 39 -1.91 -8.37 -5.44
C ASN A 39 -3.00 -7.66 -6.25
N ILE A 40 -3.12 -7.94 -7.56
CA ILE A 40 -4.23 -7.44 -8.39
C ILE A 40 -5.48 -8.31 -8.17
N GLN A 41 -5.34 -9.63 -7.98
CA GLN A 41 -6.48 -10.56 -7.83
C GLN A 41 -7.09 -10.61 -6.41
N ARG A 42 -6.53 -9.91 -5.41
CA ARG A 42 -7.16 -9.79 -4.07
C ARG A 42 -8.12 -8.59 -3.98
N GLY A 43 -8.05 -7.66 -4.93
CA GLY A 43 -9.07 -6.65 -5.16
C GLY A 43 -10.24 -7.25 -5.93
N LYS A 44 -11.07 -8.04 -5.23
CA LYS A 44 -12.48 -8.34 -5.50
C LYS A 44 -13.06 -7.60 -6.73
N GLU A 45 -12.93 -8.20 -7.91
CA GLU A 45 -13.94 -8.06 -8.95
C GLU A 45 -14.94 -9.19 -8.69
N THR A 46 -15.85 -8.95 -7.73
CA THR A 46 -17.12 -9.66 -7.76
C THR A 46 -17.76 -9.27 -9.08
N GLU A 47 -17.80 -10.20 -10.01
CA GLU A 47 -18.68 -10.21 -11.17
C GLU A 47 -20.07 -9.74 -10.69
N PHE A 48 -20.40 -8.49 -11.00
CA PHE A 48 -21.65 -7.86 -10.61
C PHE A 48 -22.76 -8.52 -11.43
N SER A 49 -23.28 -9.63 -10.91
CA SER A 49 -24.51 -10.22 -11.41
C SER A 49 -25.58 -9.14 -11.29
N ASN A 50 -26.14 -8.70 -12.41
CA ASN A 50 -27.17 -7.65 -12.49
C ASN A 50 -28.50 -8.01 -11.78
N ASN A 51 -28.50 -9.03 -10.92
CA ASN A 51 -29.61 -9.47 -10.08
C ASN A 51 -29.32 -9.35 -8.58
N ASP A 52 -28.20 -8.74 -8.18
CA ASP A 52 -27.90 -8.51 -6.76
C ASP A 52 -28.74 -7.33 -6.25
N GLU A 53 -29.70 -7.61 -5.37
CA GLU A 53 -30.50 -6.59 -4.69
C GLU A 53 -29.59 -5.59 -3.98
N LYS A 54 -29.65 -4.32 -4.39
CA LYS A 54 -28.81 -3.25 -3.83
C LYS A 54 -29.24 -2.95 -2.40
N VAL A 55 -28.55 -3.55 -1.43
CA VAL A 55 -28.75 -3.24 -0.01
C VAL A 55 -28.08 -1.91 0.34
N ILE A 56 -28.87 -0.93 0.76
CA ILE A 56 -28.40 0.37 1.25
C ILE A 56 -28.72 0.47 2.75
N LEU A 57 -27.69 0.72 3.56
CA LEU A 57 -27.89 1.06 4.97
C LEU A 57 -28.49 2.45 5.09
N SER A 58 -29.76 2.51 5.44
CA SER A 58 -30.50 3.76 5.64
C SER A 58 -30.23 4.32 7.04
N ASN A 59 -30.32 5.64 7.22
CA ASN A 59 -30.19 6.32 8.52
C ASN A 59 -28.79 6.27 9.17
N VAL A 60 -27.74 6.01 8.39
CA VAL A 60 -26.37 6.29 8.85
C VAL A 60 -26.21 7.81 8.98
N PRO A 61 -25.77 8.34 10.13
CA PRO A 61 -25.59 9.78 10.29
C PRO A 61 -24.47 10.27 9.38
N LEU A 62 -24.71 11.40 8.71
CA LEU A 62 -23.71 12.04 7.86
C LEU A 62 -22.92 13.06 8.68
N ILE A 63 -21.64 12.77 8.92
CA ILE A 63 -20.73 13.64 9.65
C ILE A 63 -19.65 14.15 8.69
N ARG A 64 -19.50 15.47 8.57
CA ARG A 64 -18.42 16.07 7.75
C ARG A 64 -17.14 16.13 8.58
N GLN A 65 -15.98 15.80 7.98
CA GLN A 65 -14.70 15.88 8.69
C GLN A 65 -14.23 17.33 8.90
N LEU A 66 -14.43 18.18 7.89
CA LEU A 66 -13.98 19.58 7.85
C LEU A 66 -15.03 20.52 8.46
N PRO A 67 -14.61 21.70 8.98
CA PRO A 67 -13.23 22.25 8.98
C PRO A 67 -12.31 21.76 10.10
N GLU A 68 -12.82 20.97 11.06
CA GLU A 68 -12.12 20.69 12.32
C GLU A 68 -10.97 19.69 12.16
N LEU A 69 -11.09 18.74 11.23
CA LEU A 69 -10.13 17.66 11.04
C LEU A 69 -9.71 17.52 9.57
N ASP A 70 -8.62 18.19 9.20
CA ASP A 70 -8.02 18.08 7.85
C ASP A 70 -7.62 16.64 7.50
N ARG A 71 -7.24 15.85 8.51
CA ARG A 71 -6.82 14.44 8.39
C ARG A 71 -7.65 13.51 9.28
N GLY A 72 -8.96 13.77 9.38
CA GLY A 72 -9.85 13.02 10.27
C GLY A 72 -10.80 12.05 9.58
N CYS A 73 -10.47 11.55 8.38
CA CYS A 73 -11.42 10.70 7.64
C CYS A 73 -11.69 9.38 8.38
N GLU A 74 -10.69 8.81 9.06
CA GLU A 74 -10.80 7.58 9.84
C GLU A 74 -11.72 7.78 11.06
N VAL A 75 -11.44 8.78 11.88
CA VAL A 75 -12.24 9.07 13.09
C VAL A 75 -13.65 9.55 12.76
N THR A 76 -13.83 10.29 11.66
CA THR A 76 -15.16 10.72 11.22
C THR A 76 -15.98 9.53 10.73
N SER A 77 -15.36 8.60 9.97
CA SER A 77 -16.03 7.37 9.53
C SER A 77 -16.37 6.46 10.71
N LEU A 78 -15.47 6.36 11.69
CA LEU A 78 -15.70 5.63 12.93
C LEU A 78 -16.86 6.23 13.74
N ALA A 79 -16.93 7.57 13.86
CA ALA A 79 -18.04 8.24 14.52
C ALA A 79 -19.38 7.92 13.84
N MET A 80 -19.45 7.96 12.50
CA MET A 80 -20.69 7.61 11.77
C MET A 80 -21.12 6.16 12.05
N MET A 81 -20.17 5.22 12.06
CA MET A 81 -20.43 3.82 12.36
C MET A 81 -20.93 3.62 13.79
N LEU A 82 -20.26 4.23 14.78
CA LEU A 82 -20.61 4.10 16.19
C LEU A 82 -21.98 4.70 16.50
N GLN A 83 -22.28 5.89 15.94
CA GLN A 83 -23.61 6.49 16.09
C GLN A 83 -24.70 5.64 15.43
N TYR A 84 -24.44 5.04 14.26
CA TYR A 84 -25.36 4.10 13.64
C TYR A 84 -25.62 2.86 14.50
N ALA A 85 -24.62 2.40 15.26
CA ALA A 85 -24.75 1.31 16.24
C ALA A 85 -25.40 1.74 17.58
N GLY A 86 -25.85 3.00 17.71
CA GLY A 86 -26.50 3.52 18.92
C GLY A 86 -25.54 4.08 19.97
N VAL A 87 -24.24 4.22 19.66
CA VAL A 87 -23.24 4.80 20.55
C VAL A 87 -23.13 6.30 20.29
N SER A 88 -23.48 7.12 21.29
CA SER A 88 -23.40 8.57 21.19
C SER A 88 -21.96 9.09 21.38
N VAL A 89 -21.21 9.20 20.29
CA VAL A 89 -19.83 9.74 20.28
C VAL A 89 -19.59 10.68 19.08
N ASP A 90 -18.77 11.71 19.28
CA ASP A 90 -18.41 12.69 18.23
C ASP A 90 -16.99 12.45 17.69
N LYS A 91 -16.75 12.89 16.45
CA LYS A 91 -15.44 12.82 15.79
C LYS A 91 -14.33 13.51 16.58
N MET A 92 -14.62 14.61 17.29
CA MET A 92 -13.62 15.33 18.07
C MET A 92 -13.22 14.57 19.34
N THR A 93 -14.18 13.87 19.96
CA THR A 93 -13.87 12.97 21.08
C THR A 93 -12.93 11.86 20.62
N LEU A 94 -13.27 11.19 19.51
CA LEU A 94 -12.43 10.12 18.95
C LEU A 94 -11.05 10.64 18.52
N ALA A 95 -10.98 11.83 17.92
CA ALA A 95 -9.72 12.45 17.53
C ALA A 95 -8.79 12.71 18.73
N ASN A 96 -9.34 13.06 19.89
CA ASN A 96 -8.57 13.29 21.12
C ASN A 96 -8.14 12.00 21.81
N GLU A 97 -8.87 10.90 21.62
CA GLU A 97 -8.56 9.59 22.23
C GLU A 97 -7.46 8.84 21.48
N ILE A 98 -7.26 9.14 20.20
CA ILE A 98 -6.16 8.58 19.40
C ILE A 98 -4.85 9.26 19.84
N LYS A 99 -3.85 8.43 20.17
CA LYS A 99 -2.49 8.85 20.56
C LYS A 99 -1.49 8.62 19.44
#